data_AF-A0A9D9YYZ1-F1
#
_entry.id   AF-A0A9D9YYZ1-F1
#
_cell.length_a   1.000
_cell.length_b   1.000
_cell.length_c   1.000
_cell.angle_alpha   90.00
_cell.angle_beta   90.00
_cell.angle_gamma   90.00
#
_symmetry.space_group_name_H-M   'P 1'
#
loop_
_entity.id
_entity.type
_entity.pdbx_description
1 polymer ?
#
loop_
_entity_poly.entity_id
_entity_poly.type
_entity_poly.pdbx_seq_one_letter_code
_entity_poly.pdbx_strand_id
1 'polypeptide(L)' 'MNDICPNAEKCPIFTGILKDKSFTTKAYKEQYCEAGIEAIKKCKRYQCKQRFGKVPENLLPNSGMSLDEIQKENNW' A
#
# COMPACT_ATOMS: atom_id res chain seq x y z
N MET A 1 -2.55 -11.13 18.04
CA MET A 1 -1.87 -10.18 17.14
C MET A 1 -2.76 -10.02 15.93
N ASN A 2 -3.10 -8.80 15.54
CA ASN A 2 -3.92 -8.60 14.34
C ASN A 2 -3.00 -8.75 13.12
N ASP A 3 -3.16 -9.85 12.40
CA ASP A 3 -2.48 -10.16 11.14
C ASP A 3 -3.03 -9.34 9.96
N ILE A 4 -3.72 -8.23 10.26
CA ILE A 4 -4.42 -7.37 9.31
C ILE A 4 -3.79 -5.98 9.30
N CYS A 5 -3.61 -5.41 8.12
CA CYS A 5 -3.07 -4.06 7.95
C CYS A 5 -3.97 -3.03 8.65
N PRO A 6 -3.44 -2.21 9.58
CA PRO A 6 -4.24 -1.22 10.29
C PRO A 6 -4.76 -0.10 9.39
N ASN A 7 -4.19 0.03 8.18
CA ASN A 7 -4.60 1.04 7.21
C ASN A 7 -5.58 0.49 6.17
N ALA A 8 -5.97 -0.79 6.21
CA ALA A 8 -6.74 -1.43 5.13
C ALA A 8 -8.07 -0.70 4.82
N GLU A 9 -8.77 -0.20 5.84
CA GLU A 9 -10.05 0.52 5.67
C GLU A 9 -9.87 1.95 5.20
N LYS A 10 -8.79 2.62 5.62
CA LYS A 10 -8.52 4.05 5.36
C LYS A 10 -7.40 4.27 4.32
N CYS A 11 -6.98 3.23 3.61
CA CYS A 11 -5.84 3.33 2.71
C CYS A 11 -6.22 4.21 1.51
N PRO A 12 -5.48 5.30 1.23
CA PRO A 12 -5.84 6.24 0.17
C PRO A 12 -6.00 5.62 -1.22
N ILE A 13 -5.36 4.48 -1.48
CA ILE A 13 -5.49 3.77 -2.76
C ILE A 13 -6.91 3.24 -3.00
N PHE A 14 -7.60 2.81 -1.94
CA PHE A 14 -8.95 2.24 -2.03
C PHE A 14 -10.04 3.33 -2.09
N THR A 15 -9.72 4.54 -1.66
CA THR A 15 -10.59 5.72 -1.82
C THR A 15 -10.25 6.54 -3.06
N GLY A 16 -9.06 6.33 -3.64
CA GLY A 16 -8.55 6.98 -4.84
C GLY A 16 -8.60 6.06 -6.06
N ILE A 17 -7.43 5.73 -6.61
CA ILE A 17 -7.28 5.06 -7.91
C ILE A 17 -7.95 3.69 -8.03
N LEU A 18 -8.27 3.01 -6.93
CA LEU A 18 -8.98 1.71 -6.93
C LEU A 18 -10.44 1.78 -6.45
N LYS A 19 -10.96 2.98 -6.15
CA LYS A 19 -12.31 3.17 -5.60
C LYS A 19 -13.40 2.40 -6.35
N ASP A 20 -13.41 2.52 -7.68
CA ASP A 20 -14.42 1.89 -8.54
C ASP A 20 -13.97 0.52 -9.09
N LYS A 21 -12.81 0.02 -8.64
CA LYS A 21 -12.24 -1.27 -9.06
C LYS A 21 -12.44 -2.32 -7.97
N SER A 22 -13.70 -2.68 -7.71
CA SER A 22 -14.10 -3.56 -6.60
C SER A 22 -13.32 -4.87 -6.55
N PHE A 23 -13.14 -5.53 -7.71
CA PHE A 23 -12.39 -6.78 -7.81
C PHE A 23 -10.90 -6.60 -7.46
N THR A 24 -10.24 -5.60 -8.04
CA THR A 24 -8.83 -5.31 -7.76
C THR A 24 -8.62 -4.87 -6.31
N THR A 25 -9.54 -4.07 -5.76
CA THR A 25 -9.53 -3.65 -4.37
C THR A 25 -9.60 -4.85 -3.43
N LYS A 26 -10.52 -5.79 -3.69
CA LYS A 26 -10.63 -7.04 -2.92
C LYS A 26 -9.34 -7.85 -2.99
N ALA A 27 -8.84 -8.11 -4.20
CA ALA A 27 -7.60 -8.89 -4.40
C ALA A 27 -6.39 -8.26 -3.68
N TYR A 28 -6.25 -6.93 -3.71
CA TYR A 28 -5.16 -6.24 -3.02
C TYR A 28 -5.32 -6.25 -1.50
N LYS A 29 -6.54 -6.17 -0.97
CA LYS A 29 -6.79 -6.33 0.47
C LYS A 29 -6.40 -7.74 0.91
N GLU A 30 -6.87 -8.77 0.22
CA GLU A 30 -6.54 -10.16 0.51
C GLU A 30 -5.02 -10.39 0.46
N GLN A 31 -4.36 -9.93 -0.61
CA GLN A 31 -2.95 -10.21 -0.85
C GLN A 31 -1.97 -9.41 0.03
N TYR A 32 -2.29 -8.17 0.40
CA TYR A 32 -1.34 -7.27 1.08
C TYR A 32 -1.81 -6.76 2.45
N CYS A 33 -3.11 -6.87 2.74
CA CYS A 33 -3.68 -6.39 4.00
C CYS A 33 -4.10 -7.53 4.93
N GLU A 34 -4.60 -8.65 4.41
CA GLU A 34 -5.21 -9.72 5.21
C GLU A 34 -4.35 -11.00 5.26
N ALA A 35 -3.38 -11.16 4.36
CA ALA A 35 -2.47 -12.30 4.30
C ALA A 35 -1.33 -12.29 5.35
N GLY A 36 -1.50 -11.57 6.46
CA GLY A 36 -0.54 -11.55 7.57
C GLY A 36 0.62 -10.56 7.45
N ILE A 37 1.42 -10.50 8.52
CA ILE A 37 2.50 -9.52 8.68
C ILE A 37 3.52 -9.57 7.53
N GLU A 38 3.85 -10.75 7.03
CA GLU A 38 4.81 -10.92 5.95
C GLU A 38 4.30 -10.34 4.63
N ALA A 39 2.99 -10.46 4.36
CA ALA A 39 2.37 -9.83 3.20
C ALA A 39 2.31 -8.30 3.34
N ILE A 40 1.98 -7.81 4.54
CA ILE A 40 1.97 -6.37 4.86
C ILE A 40 3.35 -5.76 4.65
N LYS A 41 4.41 -6.44 5.10
CA LYS A 41 5.80 -6.00 4.89
C LYS A 41 6.21 -5.94 3.42
N LYS A 42 5.57 -6.71 2.53
CA LYS A 42 5.81 -6.66 1.08
C LYS A 42 5.07 -5.51 0.38
N CYS A 43 4.08 -4.91 1.02
CA CYS A 43 3.33 -3.78 0.47
C CYS A 43 4.21 -2.52 0.40
N LYS A 44 4.45 -2.00 -0.81
CA LYS A 44 5.25 -0.79 -1.02
C LYS A 44 4.68 0.44 -0.30
N ARG A 45 3.35 0.56 -0.27
CA ARG A 45 2.68 1.64 0.47
C ARG A 45 2.97 1.58 1.97
N TYR A 46 2.97 0.37 2.55
CA TYR A 46 3.31 0.18 3.96
C TYR A 46 4.79 0.50 4.21
N GLN A 47 5.69 0.02 3.36
CA GLN A 47 7.12 0.33 3.44
C GLN A 47 7.41 1.83 3.37
N CYS A 48 6.78 2.57 2.44
CA CYS A 48 6.89 4.03 2.36
C CYS A 48 6.40 4.70 3.64
N LYS A 49 5.25 4.26 4.19
CA LYS A 49 4.73 4.82 5.44
C LYS A 49 5.69 4.62 6.62
N GLN A 50 6.32 3.44 6.72
CA GLN A 50 7.28 3.13 7.76
C GLN A 50 8.59 3.92 7.63
N ARG A 51 9.10 4.06 6.40
CA ARG A 51 10.39 4.73 6.14
C ARG A 51 10.28 6.26 6.13
N PHE A 52 9.24 6.80 5.49
CA PHE A 52 9.13 8.24 5.20
C PHE A 52 7.98 8.92 5.94
N GLY A 53 7.08 8.17 6.59
CA GLY A 53 5.87 8.74 7.23
C GLY A 53 4.78 9.19 6.25
N LYS A 54 5.06 9.20 4.94
CA LYS A 54 4.18 9.61 3.83
C LYS A 54 4.11 8.54 2.74
N VAL A 55 3.00 8.50 1.99
CA VAL A 55 2.75 7.52 0.92
C VAL A 55 2.12 8.24 -0.27
N PRO A 56 2.61 8.03 -1.51
CA PRO A 56 2.03 8.68 -2.67
C PRO A 56 0.62 8.18 -2.91
N GLU A 57 -0.27 9.04 -3.41
CA GLU A 57 -1.66 8.68 -3.66
C GLU A 57 -1.78 7.62 -4.77
N ASN A 58 -0.91 7.71 -5.78
CA ASN A 58 -0.87 6.86 -6.97
C ASN A 58 -0.01 5.59 -6.81
N LEU A 59 0.69 5.40 -5.69
CA LEU A 59 1.57 4.24 -5.49
C LEU A 59 0.76 2.94 -5.29
N LEU A 60 0.94 1.94 -6.15
CA LEU A 60 0.34 0.62 -5.97
C LEU A 60 1.12 -0.24 -4.93
N PRO A 61 0.45 -1.17 -4.21
CA PRO A 61 1.10 -2.05 -3.21
C PRO A 61 2.19 -2.94 -3.83
N ASN A 62 2.02 -3.29 -5.10
CA ASN A 62 2.87 -4.17 -5.90
C ASN A 62 3.86 -3.42 -6.81
N SER A 63 4.09 -2.12 -6.59
CA SER A 63 5.01 -1.34 -7.43
C SER A 63 6.41 -1.99 -7.48
N GLY A 64 6.98 -2.07 -8.68
CA GLY A 64 8.34 -2.57 -8.89
C GLY A 64 9.43 -1.60 -8.43
N MET A 65 9.07 -0.36 -8.10
CA MET A 65 10.03 0.67 -7.70
C MET A 65 10.63 0.41 -6.31
N SER A 66 11.88 0.83 -6.14
CA SER A 66 12.53 0.96 -4.85
C SER A 66 11.97 2.15 -4.06
N LEU A 67 12.19 2.16 -2.75
CA LEU A 67 11.71 3.25 -1.90
C LEU A 67 12.39 4.59 -2.24
N ASP A 68 13.66 4.55 -2.66
CA ASP A 68 14.43 5.75 -3.02
C ASP A 68 13.98 6.31 -4.37
N GLU A 69 13.62 5.46 -5.35
CA GLU A 69 13.00 5.91 -6.61
C GLU A 69 11.64 6.57 -6.34
N ILE A 70 10.83 5.98 -5.47
CA ILE A 70 9.53 6.56 -5.07
C ILE A 70 9.75 7.93 -4.42
N GLN A 71 10.74 8.06 -3.52
CA GLN A 71 11.07 9.34 -2.91
C GLN A 71 11.50 10.38 -3.95
N LYS A 72 12.36 9.98 -4.90
CA LYS A 72 12.86 10.85 -5.97
C LYS A 72 11.73 11.35 -6.88
N GLU A 73 10.83 10.47 -7.32
CA GLU A 73 9.70 10.86 -8.18
C GLU A 73 8.71 11.79 -7.48
N ASN A 74 8.57 11.68 -6.15
CA ASN A 74 7.64 12.49 -5.37
C ASN A 74 8.30 13.75 -4.78
N ASN A 75 9.58 14.02 -5.06
CA ASN A 75 10.36 15.15 -4.56
C ASN A 75 10.26 15.34 -3.04
N TRP A 76 10.64 14.29 -2.30
CA TRP A 76 10.40 14.14 -0.88
C TRP A 76 11.60 14.15 0.05
#